data_AF-A0A8C8LNT6-F1
#
_entry.id   AF-A0A8C8LNT6-F1
#
_cell.length_a   1.000
_cell.length_b   1.000
_cell.length_c   1.000
_cell.angle_alpha   90.00
_cell.angle_beta   90.00
_cell.angle_gamma   90.00
#
_symmetry.space_group_name_H-M   'P 1'
#
loop_
_entity.id
_entity.type
_entity.pdbx_description
1 polymer ?
#
loop_
_entity_poly.entity_id
_entity_poly.type
_entity_poly.pdbx_seq_one_letter_code
_entity_poly.pdbx_strand_id
1 'polypeptide(L)'
;IACGMLLVETPLFESALFQELDCSSNTHVLSPISPSQPGEGLVLRSLCTADFNRGFYKMLSQLTTAGDVTPEQFISDFISFLVYVVGLFI
;
A
#
# COMPACT_ATOMS: atom_id res chain seq x y z
N ILE A 1 4.38 -24.61 -15.32
CA ILE A 1 4.22 -23.26 -15.90
C ILE A 1 4.73 -22.29 -14.86
N ALA A 2 5.91 -21.72 -15.08
CA ALA A 2 6.40 -20.63 -14.23
C ALA A 2 5.47 -19.44 -14.51
N CYS A 3 4.50 -19.23 -13.62
CA CYS A 3 3.71 -18.01 -13.63
C CYS A 3 4.72 -16.89 -13.37
N GLY A 4 5.12 -16.16 -14.42
CA GLY A 4 5.92 -14.97 -14.26
C GLY A 4 5.15 -14.06 -13.34
N MET A 5 5.58 -13.93 -12.09
CA MET A 5 4.95 -13.07 -11.10
C MET A 5 5.24 -11.63 -11.49
N LEU A 6 4.49 -11.16 -12.48
CA LEU A 6 4.52 -9.80 -12.98
C LEU A 6 4.00 -8.93 -11.83
N LEU A 7 4.76 -7.90 -11.45
CA LEU A 7 4.33 -6.95 -10.45
C LEU A 7 3.12 -6.19 -11.01
N VAL A 8 1.93 -6.54 -10.53
CA VAL A 8 0.67 -5.99 -11.01
C VAL A 8 0.28 -4.80 -10.14
N GLU A 9 -0.32 -3.79 -10.77
CA GLU A 9 -0.95 -2.65 -10.10
C GLU A 9 -2.27 -3.05 -9.40
N THR A 10 -2.38 -4.27 -8.89
CA THR A 10 -3.53 -4.71 -8.10
C THR A 10 -3.37 -4.18 -6.67
N PRO A 11 -4.26 -3.28 -6.21
CA PRO A 11 -4.19 -2.71 -4.87
C PRO A 11 -4.54 -3.75 -3.79
N LEU A 12 -3.97 -3.62 -2.57
CA LEU A 12 -4.36 -4.46 -1.42
C LEU A 12 -5.82 -4.26 -1.00
N PHE A 13 -6.28 -3.01 -1.07
CA PHE A 13 -7.62 -2.60 -0.65
C PHE A 13 -8.22 -1.68 -1.69
N GLU A 14 -9.54 -1.69 -1.79
CA GLU A 14 -10.28 -0.77 -2.65
C GLU A 14 -9.95 0.68 -2.31
N SER A 15 -9.62 1.47 -3.33
CA SER A 15 -9.24 2.88 -3.14
C SER A 15 -10.41 3.73 -2.62
N ALA A 16 -11.65 3.27 -2.85
CA ALA A 16 -12.87 3.89 -2.35
C ALA A 16 -12.90 3.95 -0.81
N LEU A 17 -12.31 2.97 -0.12
CA LEU A 17 -12.27 2.95 1.35
C LEU A 17 -11.56 4.17 1.94
N PHE A 18 -10.55 4.71 1.26
CA PHE A 18 -9.88 5.92 1.71
C PHE A 18 -10.74 7.18 1.52
N GLN A 19 -11.64 7.19 0.53
CA GLN A 19 -12.53 8.32 0.26
C GLN A 19 -13.72 8.37 1.22
N GLU A 20 -14.12 7.22 1.76
CA GLU A 20 -15.19 7.10 2.75
C GLU A 20 -14.75 7.46 4.18
N LEU A 21 -13.46 7.72 4.41
CA LEU A 21 -12.95 8.12 5.72
C LEU A 21 -13.44 9.51 6.11
N ASP A 22 -14.37 9.57 7.07
CA ASP A 22 -14.83 10.83 7.66
C ASP A 22 -13.73 11.43 8.55
N CYS A 23 -13.02 12.43 8.01
CA CYS A 23 -11.98 13.15 8.71
C CYS A 23 -12.50 14.37 9.49
N SER A 24 -13.81 14.57 9.61
CA SER A 24 -14.40 15.71 10.32
C SER A 24 -14.07 15.74 11.83
N SER A 25 -13.84 14.56 12.42
CA SER A 25 -13.48 14.39 13.84
C SER A 25 -11.97 14.36 14.10
N ASN A 26 -11.14 14.52 13.07
CA ASN A 26 -9.69 14.43 13.20
C ASN A 26 -9.18 15.59 14.08
N THR A 27 -8.65 15.26 15.25
CA THR A 27 -8.18 16.25 16.25
C THR A 27 -6.88 16.92 15.85
N HIS A 28 -6.22 16.43 14.81
CA HIS A 28 -5.08 17.07 14.18
C HIS A 28 -5.53 18.04 13.08
N VAL A 29 -5.09 19.29 13.21
CA VAL A 29 -5.27 20.37 12.22
C VAL A 29 -4.42 20.06 10.98
N LEU A 30 -4.81 19.09 10.16
CA LEU A 30 -4.21 18.84 8.85
C LEU A 30 -4.88 19.75 7.82
N SER A 31 -4.67 21.06 7.93
CA SER A 31 -5.07 22.01 6.89
C SER A 31 -4.05 21.96 5.74
N PRO A 32 -4.41 21.77 4.45
CA PRO A 32 -5.68 21.35 3.83
C PRO A 32 -5.56 19.93 3.23
N ILE A 33 -5.07 18.96 4.01
CA ILE A 33 -4.70 17.63 3.49
C ILE A 33 -5.77 16.62 3.92
N SER A 34 -6.51 16.07 2.96
CA SER A 34 -7.49 15.02 3.19
C SER A 34 -7.08 13.73 2.47
N PRO A 35 -7.67 12.56 2.80
CA PRO A 35 -7.46 11.33 2.05
C PRO A 35 -7.76 11.49 0.55
N SER A 36 -8.73 12.34 0.21
CA SER A 36 -9.10 12.69 -1.17
C SER A 36 -8.18 13.76 -1.80
N GLN A 37 -7.46 14.54 -1.00
CA GLN A 37 -6.57 15.60 -1.43
C GLN A 37 -5.27 15.58 -0.60
N PRO A 38 -4.39 14.58 -0.81
CA PRO A 38 -3.17 14.40 -0.03
C PRO A 38 -2.09 15.47 -0.32
N GLY A 39 -2.25 16.26 -1.38
CA GLY A 39 -1.30 17.27 -1.83
C GLY A 39 -1.09 17.23 -3.34
N GLU A 40 -0.47 18.27 -3.90
CA GLU A 40 -0.20 18.37 -5.33
C GLU A 40 0.80 17.29 -5.78
N GLY A 41 0.45 16.52 -6.81
CA GLY A 41 1.29 15.43 -7.34
C GLY A 41 1.34 14.17 -6.46
N LEU A 42 0.55 14.11 -5.38
CA LEU A 42 0.48 12.97 -4.48
C LEU A 42 -0.86 12.23 -4.64
N VAL A 43 -0.82 10.92 -4.44
CA VAL A 43 -2.00 10.05 -4.45
C VAL A 43 -1.93 9.16 -3.22
N LEU A 44 -2.96 9.19 -2.38
CA LEU A 44 -3.13 8.25 -1.30
C LEU A 44 -3.87 7.03 -1.85
N ARG A 45 -3.20 5.88 -1.84
CA ARG A 45 -3.78 4.60 -2.22
C ARG A 45 -3.19 3.47 -1.39
N SER A 46 -3.84 2.32 -1.43
CA SER A 46 -3.30 1.10 -0.85
C SER A 46 -2.05 0.65 -1.60
N LEU A 47 -1.19 -0.09 -0.88
CA LEU A 47 0.01 -0.68 -1.43
C LEU A 47 -0.36 -1.67 -2.55
N CYS A 48 0.42 -1.72 -3.61
CA CYS A 48 0.32 -2.74 -4.66
C CYS A 48 1.68 -3.40 -4.89
N THR A 49 1.70 -4.57 -5.54
CA THR A 49 2.97 -5.26 -5.78
C THR A 49 3.94 -4.44 -6.65
N ALA A 50 3.42 -3.63 -7.58
CA ALA A 50 4.23 -2.71 -8.39
C ALA A 50 5.01 -1.65 -7.58
N ASP A 51 4.64 -1.38 -6.32
CA ASP A 51 5.36 -0.44 -5.46
C ASP A 51 6.76 -0.91 -5.07
N PHE A 52 7.03 -2.22 -5.19
CA PHE A 52 8.39 -2.74 -5.04
C PHE A 52 9.38 -1.97 -5.92
N ASN A 53 9.04 -1.78 -7.20
CA ASN A 53 9.87 -1.07 -8.17
C ASN A 53 9.79 0.45 -8.06
N ARG A 54 8.80 0.99 -7.33
CA ARG A 54 8.65 2.44 -7.10
C ARG A 54 9.43 2.93 -5.88
N GLY A 55 10.24 2.06 -5.27
CA GLY A 55 11.13 2.41 -4.16
C GLY A 55 10.51 2.23 -2.77
N PHE A 56 9.50 1.36 -2.63
CA PHE A 56 8.87 1.07 -1.35
C PHE A 56 9.89 0.68 -0.26
N TYR A 57 10.79 -0.27 -0.56
CA TYR A 57 11.83 -0.69 0.38
C TYR A 57 12.85 0.40 0.72
N LYS A 58 13.12 1.33 -0.24
CA LYS A 58 13.98 2.50 0.00
C LYS A 58 13.34 3.49 0.98
N MET A 59 12.00 3.57 1.01
CA MET A 59 11.30 4.35 2.02
C MET A 59 11.30 3.63 3.37
N LEU A 60 11.03 2.32 3.40
CA LEU A 60 11.07 1.53 4.64
C LEU A 60 12.45 1.53 5.31
N SER A 61 13.53 1.55 4.53
CA SER A 61 14.90 1.58 5.06
C SER A 61 15.22 2.84 5.87
N GLN A 62 14.41 3.90 5.76
CA GLN A 62 14.56 5.11 6.58
C GLN A 62 14.03 4.92 8.00
N LEU A 63 13.11 3.96 8.21
CA LEU A 63 12.51 3.67 9.51
C LEU A 63 13.25 2.55 10.25
N THR A 64 13.64 1.50 9.54
CA THR A 64 14.32 0.33 10.10
C THR A 64 15.16 -0.37 9.04
N THR A 65 16.02 -1.32 9.44
CA THR A 65 16.77 -2.14 8.49
C THR A 65 15.82 -2.97 7.63
N ALA A 66 15.62 -2.54 6.39
CA ALA A 66 14.92 -3.29 5.37
C ALA A 66 16.00 -4.08 4.59
N GLY A 67 16.16 -5.38 4.90
CA GLY A 67 17.20 -6.21 4.28
C GLY A 67 17.01 -6.40 2.77
N ASP A 68 17.89 -7.20 2.15
CA ASP A 68 17.76 -7.55 0.72
C ASP A 68 16.59 -8.50 0.50
N VAL A 69 15.43 -7.92 0.14
CA VAL A 69 14.21 -8.67 -0.19
C VAL A 69 14.10 -8.82 -1.70
N THR A 70 13.89 -10.04 -2.19
CA THR A 70 13.65 -10.29 -3.61
C THR A 70 12.20 -9.97 -3.98
N PRO A 71 11.91 -9.66 -5.27
CA PRO A 71 10.54 -9.45 -5.73
C PRO A 71 9.60 -10.61 -5.37
N GLU A 72 10.08 -11.85 -5.47
CA GLU A 72 9.29 -13.05 -5.19
C GLU A 72 8.89 -13.13 -3.72
N GLN A 73 9.82 -12.79 -2.83
CA GLN A 73 9.60 -12.80 -1.39
C GLN A 73 8.62 -11.70 -0.98
N PHE A 74 8.77 -10.51 -1.55
CA PHE A 74 7.81 -9.43 -1.36
C PHE A 74 6.40 -9.80 -1.84
N ILE A 75 6.27 -10.38 -3.03
CA ILE A 75 4.96 -10.79 -3.56
C ILE A 75 4.34 -11.88 -2.69
N SER A 76 5.14 -12.85 -2.22
CA SER A 76 4.67 -13.90 -1.32
C SER A 76 4.10 -13.31 -0.02
N ASP A 77 4.83 -12.39 0.62
CA ASP A 77 4.39 -11.74 1.85
C ASP A 77 3.15 -10.86 1.62
N PHE A 78 3.12 -10.14 0.49
CA PHE A 78 1.98 -9.32 0.08
C PHE A 78 0.71 -10.16 -0.12
N ILE A 79 0.81 -11.27 -0.85
CA ILE A 79 -0.32 -12.19 -1.08
C ILE A 79 -0.75 -12.84 0.24
N SER A 80 0.21 -13.28 1.07
CA SER A 80 -0.08 -13.86 2.38
C SER A 80 -0.86 -12.88 3.26
N PHE A 81 -0.44 -11.62 3.31
CA PHE A 81 -1.14 -10.56 4.02
C PHE A 81 -2.54 -10.31 3.46
N LEU A 82 -2.68 -10.24 2.12
CA LEU A 82 -3.98 -10.07 1.48
C LEU A 82 -4.92 -11.22 1.80
N VAL A 83 -4.46 -12.47 1.74
CA VAL A 83 -5.26 -13.65 2.09
C VAL A 83 -5.63 -13.65 3.57
N TYR A 84 -4.72 -13.26 4.47
CA TYR A 84 -5.01 -13.19 5.90
C TYR A 84 -6.04 -12.11 6.24
N VAL A 85 -5.89 -10.91 5.68
CA VAL A 85 -6.75 -9.78 5.98
C VAL A 85 -8.10 -9.90 5.27
N VAL A 86 -8.14 -10.34 4.01
CA VAL A 86 -9.38 -10.45 3.23
C VAL A 86 -10.08 -11.79 3.46
N GLY A 87 -9.33 -12.88 3.66
CA GLY A 87 -9.87 -14.21 3.94
C GLY A 87 -10.50 -14.35 5.33
N LEU A 88 -10.30 -13.38 6.23
CA LEU A 88 -11.02 -13.30 7.51
C LEU A 88 -12.45 -12.73 7.35
N PHE A 89 -12.83 -12.24 6.17
CA PHE A 89 -14.15 -11.65 5.89
C PHE A 89 -15.07 -12.54 5.02
N ILE A 90 -14.73 -13.81 4.77
CA ILE A 90 -15.63 -14.84 4.22
C ILE A 90 -15.92 -15.88 5.31
#